data_AF-A0A960E7D1-F1
#
_entry.id   AF-A0A960E7D1-F1
#
_cell.length_a   1.000
_cell.length_b   1.000
_cell.length_c   1.000
_cell.angle_alpha   90.00
_cell.angle_beta   90.00
_cell.angle_gamma   90.00
#
_symmetry.space_group_name_H-M   'P 1'
#
loop_
_entity.id
_entity.type
_entity.pdbx_description
1 polymer ?
#
loop_
_entity_poly.entity_id
_entity_poly.type
_entity_poly.pdbx_seq_one_letter_code
_entity_poly.pdbx_strand_id
1 'polypeptide(L)'
;ADLCCNICKAARRIYGHELDPKLRGAIRRMSDQATSEYKEVIEAYVANDPVRAAALRDMDDYLDDLHRQFIAQIFESHAAGTVDLQVAVQLAVVARFYERLGDHAVNISHRVLYITTGWLPEHDAAARQSPAPDGEG
;
A
#
# COMPACT_ATOMS: atom_id res chain seq x y z
N ALA A 1 -0.04 -5.89 -13.52
CA ALA A 1 0.94 -5.80 -14.62
C ALA A 1 1.22 -4.35 -15.06
N ASP A 2 0.19 -3.52 -15.31
CA ASP A 2 0.39 -2.14 -15.77
C ASP A 2 1.10 -1.22 -14.73
N LEU A 3 0.78 -1.37 -13.44
CA LEU A 3 1.41 -0.59 -12.36
C LEU A 3 2.94 -0.79 -12.29
N CYS A 4 3.43 -2.03 -12.34
CA CYS A 4 4.87 -2.30 -12.36
C CYS A 4 5.55 -1.70 -13.61
N CYS A 5 4.88 -1.75 -14.77
CA CYS A 5 5.39 -1.12 -15.99
C CYS A 5 5.49 0.41 -15.82
N ASN A 6 4.51 1.03 -15.16
CA ASN A 6 4.51 2.47 -14.90
C ASN A 6 5.57 2.87 -13.86
N ILE A 7 5.84 2.05 -12.84
CA ILE A 7 6.98 2.22 -11.93
C ILE A 7 8.30 2.19 -12.72
N CYS A 8 8.49 1.20 -13.60
CA CYS A 8 9.69 1.12 -14.45
C CYS A 8 9.85 2.33 -15.38
N LYS A 9 8.75 2.84 -15.97
CA LYS A 9 8.76 4.05 -16.80
C LYS A 9 9.13 5.29 -15.99
N ALA A 10 8.58 5.44 -14.79
CA ALA A 10 8.89 6.56 -13.90
C ALA A 10 10.35 6.49 -13.41
N ALA A 11 10.84 5.31 -13.04
CA ALA A 11 12.24 5.09 -12.69
C ALA A 11 13.19 5.50 -13.83
N ARG A 12 12.84 5.19 -15.08
CA ARG A 12 13.61 5.64 -16.26
C ARG A 12 13.60 7.16 -16.44
N ARG A 13 12.53 7.86 -16.07
CA ARG A 13 12.45 9.34 -16.16
C ARG A 13 13.32 10.03 -15.12
N ILE A 14 13.58 9.37 -13.99
CA ILE A 14 14.45 9.87 -12.90
C ILE A 14 15.90 9.40 -13.11
N TYR A 15 16.16 8.50 -14.06
CA TYR A 15 17.48 7.96 -14.35
C TYR A 15 18.47 9.07 -14.74
N GLY A 16 19.57 9.17 -14.01
CA GLY A 16 20.57 10.23 -14.18
C GLY A 16 20.51 11.34 -13.12
N HIS A 17 19.44 11.41 -12.32
CA HIS A 17 19.37 12.28 -11.14
C HIS A 17 19.88 11.55 -9.90
N GLU A 18 20.75 12.19 -9.13
CA GLU A 18 21.17 11.64 -7.83
C GLU A 18 20.03 11.81 -6.82
N LEU A 19 19.58 10.70 -6.26
CA LEU A 19 18.70 10.70 -5.09
C LEU A 19 19.55 10.69 -3.83
N ASP A 20 19.18 11.51 -2.86
CA ASP A 20 19.83 11.47 -1.55
C ASP A 20 19.59 10.10 -0.86
N PRO A 21 20.47 9.69 0.07
CA PRO A 21 20.34 8.38 0.74
C PRO A 21 19.02 8.16 1.48
N LYS A 22 18.39 9.22 2.02
CA LYS A 22 17.12 9.10 2.75
C LYS A 22 15.99 8.79 1.79
N LEU A 23 15.89 9.50 0.67
CA LEU A 23 14.90 9.21 -0.38
C LEU A 23 15.05 7.79 -0.93
N ARG A 24 16.29 7.38 -1.22
CA ARG A 24 16.57 6.01 -1.68
C ARG A 24 16.15 4.96 -0.65
N GLY A 25 16.39 5.22 0.64
CA GLY A 25 15.96 4.34 1.72
C GLY A 25 14.43 4.26 1.84
N ALA A 26 13.74 5.40 1.72
CA ALA A 26 12.30 5.48 1.83
C ALA A 26 11.57 4.74 0.70
N ILE A 27 11.95 4.98 -0.56
CA ILE A 27 11.35 4.29 -1.71
C ILE A 27 11.64 2.77 -1.67
N ARG A 28 12.82 2.36 -1.19
CA ARG A 28 13.13 0.93 -1.02
C ARG A 28 12.20 0.27 -0.01
N ARG A 29 11.98 0.89 1.15
CA ARG A 29 11.05 0.36 2.17
C ARG A 29 9.63 0.17 1.62
N MET A 30 9.12 1.16 0.88
CA MET A 30 7.82 1.05 0.21
C MET A 30 7.79 -0.13 -0.78
N SER A 31 8.84 -0.26 -1.60
CA SER A 31 8.94 -1.34 -2.56
C SER A 31 8.98 -2.72 -1.91
N ASP A 32 9.75 -2.85 -0.83
CA ASP A 32 9.89 -4.10 -0.09
C ASP A 32 8.55 -4.51 0.54
N GLN A 33 7.84 -3.55 1.14
CA GLN A 33 6.53 -3.77 1.75
C GLN A 33 5.47 -4.17 0.72
N ALA A 34 5.31 -3.41 -0.36
CA ALA A 34 4.35 -3.74 -1.42
C ALA A 34 4.65 -5.11 -2.06
N THR A 35 5.94 -5.47 -2.17
CA THR A 35 6.34 -6.81 -2.64
C THR A 35 5.95 -7.90 -1.64
N SER A 36 6.05 -7.62 -0.34
CA SER A 36 5.65 -8.54 0.71
C SER A 36 4.14 -8.79 0.71
N GLU A 37 3.33 -7.73 0.61
CA GLU A 37 1.87 -7.84 0.49
C GLU A 37 1.46 -8.67 -0.72
N TYR A 38 2.09 -8.45 -1.88
CA TYR A 38 1.80 -9.24 -3.07
C TYR A 38 2.16 -10.72 -2.91
N LYS A 39 3.22 -11.04 -2.18
CA LYS A 39 3.54 -12.44 -1.87
C LYS A 39 2.48 -13.03 -0.94
N GLU A 40 2.15 -12.34 0.14
CA GLU A 40 1.19 -12.85 1.12
C GLU A 40 -0.21 -13.03 0.54
N VAL A 41 -0.67 -12.11 -0.32
CA VAL A 41 -1.98 -12.26 -0.94
C VAL A 41 -2.04 -13.42 -1.95
N ILE A 42 -0.94 -13.69 -2.65
CA ILE A 42 -0.83 -14.85 -3.55
C ILE A 42 -0.86 -16.14 -2.73
N GLU A 43 -0.08 -16.22 -1.65
CA GLU A 43 -0.06 -17.38 -0.76
C GLU A 43 -1.44 -17.61 -0.11
N ALA A 44 -2.09 -16.54 0.38
CA ALA A 44 -3.44 -16.62 0.94
C ALA A 44 -4.45 -17.16 -0.08
N TYR A 45 -4.37 -16.69 -1.33
CA TYR A 45 -5.24 -17.15 -2.40
C TYR A 45 -5.00 -18.61 -2.78
N VAL A 46 -3.74 -19.01 -2.97
CA VAL A 46 -3.39 -20.40 -3.34
C VAL A 46 -3.77 -21.39 -2.23
N ALA A 47 -3.58 -21.02 -0.98
CA ALA A 47 -3.91 -21.85 0.18
C ALA A 47 -5.38 -21.77 0.61
N ASN A 48 -6.19 -20.86 0.03
CA ASN A 48 -7.51 -20.46 0.54
C ASN A 48 -7.49 -20.12 2.04
N ASP A 49 -6.42 -19.47 2.50
CA ASP A 49 -6.17 -19.20 3.92
C ASP A 49 -6.78 -17.85 4.34
N PRO A 50 -7.89 -17.86 5.11
CA PRO A 50 -8.57 -16.64 5.53
C PRO A 50 -7.78 -15.88 6.60
N VAL A 51 -6.91 -16.54 7.36
CA VAL A 51 -6.10 -15.90 8.41
C VAL A 51 -5.02 -15.04 7.76
N ARG A 52 -4.32 -15.60 6.76
CA ARG A 52 -3.37 -14.82 5.95
C ARG A 52 -4.06 -13.65 5.25
N ALA A 53 -5.22 -13.89 4.64
CA ALA A 53 -5.99 -12.85 3.97
C ALA A 53 -6.43 -11.71 4.91
N ALA A 54 -6.79 -12.02 6.16
CA ALA A 54 -7.15 -11.02 7.15
C ALA A 54 -5.97 -10.11 7.55
N ALA A 55 -4.74 -10.64 7.56
CA ALA A 55 -3.54 -9.89 7.91
C ALA A 55 -3.14 -8.84 6.86
N LEU A 56 -3.60 -8.97 5.61
CA LEU A 56 -3.23 -8.06 4.52
C LEU A 56 -3.64 -6.60 4.79
N ARG A 57 -4.70 -6.37 5.57
CA ARG A 57 -5.14 -5.02 5.91
C ARG A 57 -4.11 -4.30 6.78
N ASP A 58 -3.60 -4.97 7.82
CA ASP A 58 -2.59 -4.39 8.70
C ASP A 58 -1.27 -4.16 7.96
N MET A 59 -0.97 -4.99 6.95
CA MET A 59 0.18 -4.80 6.07
C MET A 59 0.02 -3.54 5.20
N ASP A 60 -1.15 -3.35 4.60
CA ASP A 60 -1.46 -2.18 3.76
C ASP A 60 -1.48 -0.88 4.57
N ASP A 61 -2.01 -0.91 5.79
CA ASP A 61 -1.93 0.24 6.73
C ASP A 61 -0.47 0.67 6.97
N TYR A 62 0.46 -0.30 7.03
CA TYR A 62 1.90 -0.01 7.14
C TYR A 62 2.49 0.55 5.83
N LEU A 63 2.04 0.08 4.66
CA LEU A 63 2.43 0.67 3.39
C LEU A 63 1.96 2.13 3.26
N ASP A 64 0.76 2.43 3.75
CA ASP A 64 0.21 3.79 3.82
C ASP A 64 1.02 4.72 4.73
N ASP A 65 1.49 4.21 5.86
CA ASP A 65 2.42 4.93 6.73
C ASP A 65 3.75 5.22 6.02
N LEU A 66 4.30 4.25 5.29
CA LEU A 66 5.51 4.44 4.50
C LEU A 66 5.30 5.42 3.35
N HIS A 67 4.14 5.40 2.70
CA HIS A 67 3.75 6.36 1.68
C HIS A 67 3.76 7.79 2.23
N ARG A 68 3.10 8.03 3.38
CA ARG A 68 3.10 9.34 4.04
C ARG A 68 4.52 9.83 4.38
N GLN A 69 5.35 8.95 4.94
CA GLN A 69 6.75 9.27 5.24
C GLN A 69 7.56 9.60 3.99
N PHE A 70 7.34 8.87 2.89
CA PHE A 70 8.06 9.09 1.64
C PHE A 70 7.67 10.43 1.00
N ILE A 71 6.39 10.78 0.99
CA ILE A 71 5.93 12.10 0.52
C ILE A 71 6.55 13.24 1.34
N ALA A 72 6.59 13.11 2.67
CA ALA A 72 7.26 14.09 3.53
C ALA A 72 8.75 14.23 3.17
N GLN A 73 9.46 13.10 2.97
CA GLN A 73 10.87 13.12 2.58
C GLN A 73 11.10 13.79 1.22
N ILE A 74 10.19 13.61 0.24
CA ILE A 74 10.27 14.29 -1.06
C ILE A 74 10.21 15.81 -0.87
N PHE A 75 9.30 16.30 -0.03
CA PHE A 75 9.19 17.74 0.24
C PHE A 75 10.44 18.29 0.95
N GLU A 76 10.97 17.57 1.93
CA GLU A 76 12.22 17.94 2.61
C GLU A 76 13.40 18.02 1.63
N SER A 77 13.58 17.00 0.80
CA SER A 77 14.66 16.96 -0.19
C SER A 77 14.53 18.05 -1.25
N HIS A 78 13.29 18.38 -1.65
CA HIS A 78 13.03 19.51 -2.55
C HIS A 78 13.34 20.87 -1.89
N ALA A 79 12.87 21.08 -0.66
CA ALA A 79 13.13 22.32 0.10
C ALA A 79 14.63 22.53 0.37
N ALA A 80 15.40 21.45 0.54
CA ALA A 80 16.85 21.49 0.67
C ALA A 80 17.60 21.71 -0.66
N GLY A 81 16.90 21.78 -1.80
CA GLY A 81 17.51 21.94 -3.12
C GLY A 81 18.22 20.70 -3.66
N THR A 82 18.05 19.55 -3.00
CA THR A 82 18.69 18.27 -3.41
C THR A 82 17.93 17.56 -4.51
N VAL A 83 16.65 17.89 -4.69
CA VAL A 83 15.77 17.31 -5.71
C VAL A 83 14.97 18.42 -6.39
N ASP A 84 15.00 18.45 -7.72
CA ASP A 84 14.18 19.39 -8.47
C ASP A 84 12.69 19.03 -8.46
N LEU A 85 11.83 19.98 -8.81
CA LEU A 85 10.38 19.78 -8.80
C LEU A 85 9.93 18.65 -9.74
N GLN A 86 10.60 18.48 -10.89
CA GLN A 86 10.23 17.47 -11.87
C GLN A 86 10.47 16.06 -11.31
N VAL A 87 11.62 15.84 -10.69
CA VAL A 87 11.97 14.58 -10.01
C VAL A 87 11.03 14.35 -8.83
N ALA A 88 10.75 15.37 -8.00
CA ALA A 88 9.82 15.26 -6.88
C ALA A 88 8.42 14.77 -7.32
N VAL A 89 7.89 15.33 -8.42
CA VAL A 89 6.60 14.91 -9.00
C VAL A 89 6.66 13.46 -9.50
N GLN A 90 7.74 13.04 -10.18
CA GLN A 90 7.86 11.66 -10.62
C GLN A 90 7.94 10.68 -9.43
N LEU A 91 8.65 11.04 -8.35
CA LEU A 91 8.72 10.22 -7.13
C LEU A 91 7.35 10.09 -6.46
N ALA A 92 6.56 11.17 -6.39
CA ALA A 92 5.19 11.12 -5.86
C ALA A 92 4.27 10.21 -6.71
N VAL A 93 4.44 10.23 -8.04
CA VAL A 93 3.71 9.31 -8.93
C VAL A 93 4.10 7.85 -8.68
N VAL A 94 5.39 7.57 -8.45
CA VAL A 94 5.85 6.22 -8.06
C VAL A 94 5.26 5.80 -6.73
N ALA A 95 5.23 6.70 -5.75
CA ALA A 95 4.63 6.47 -4.43
C ALA A 95 3.16 6.02 -4.55
N ARG A 96 2.37 6.72 -5.39
CA ARG A 96 0.98 6.35 -5.68
C ARG A 96 0.85 4.99 -6.37
N PHE A 97 1.81 4.58 -7.20
CA PHE A 97 1.74 3.24 -7.80
C PHE A 97 1.96 2.12 -6.78
N TYR A 98 2.76 2.35 -5.74
CA TYR A 98 2.91 1.39 -4.64
C TYR A 98 1.65 1.28 -3.79
N GLU A 99 1.03 2.39 -3.39
CA GLU A 99 -0.22 2.32 -2.63
C GLU A 99 -1.35 1.66 -3.45
N ARG A 100 -1.43 1.90 -4.77
CA ARG A 100 -2.39 1.18 -5.65
C ARG A 100 -2.12 -0.32 -5.74
N LEU A 101 -0.88 -0.73 -5.56
CA LEU A 101 -0.51 -2.14 -5.49
C LEU A 101 -1.09 -2.72 -4.18
N GLY A 102 -0.89 -2.06 -3.05
CA GLY A 102 -1.46 -2.44 -1.75
C GLY A 102 -2.99 -2.55 -1.77
N ASP A 103 -3.67 -1.52 -2.26
CA ASP A 103 -5.13 -1.51 -2.50
C ASP A 103 -5.60 -2.76 -3.26
N HIS A 104 -4.86 -3.16 -4.29
CA HIS A 104 -5.20 -4.34 -5.09
C HIS A 104 -4.95 -5.66 -4.34
N ALA A 105 -3.91 -5.73 -3.51
CA ALA A 105 -3.69 -6.88 -2.65
C ALA A 105 -4.84 -7.02 -1.63
N VAL A 106 -5.27 -5.94 -0.97
CA VAL A 106 -6.43 -5.97 -0.06
C VAL A 106 -7.71 -6.41 -0.77
N ASN A 107 -7.96 -5.89 -1.97
CA ASN A 107 -9.12 -6.30 -2.76
C ASN A 107 -9.11 -7.81 -3.10
N ILE A 108 -7.94 -8.40 -3.35
CA ILE A 108 -7.83 -9.84 -3.57
C ILE A 108 -8.02 -10.59 -2.24
N SER A 109 -7.49 -10.11 -1.13
CA SER A 109 -7.64 -10.74 0.19
C SER A 109 -9.11 -10.81 0.63
N HIS A 110 -9.90 -9.77 0.35
CA HIS A 110 -11.35 -9.76 0.56
C HIS A 110 -12.07 -10.87 -0.22
N ARG A 111 -11.61 -11.16 -1.45
CA ARG A 111 -12.17 -12.26 -2.26
C ARG A 111 -11.80 -13.62 -1.68
N VAL A 112 -10.58 -13.79 -1.18
CA VAL A 112 -10.16 -15.01 -0.48
C VAL A 112 -11.04 -15.25 0.74
N LEU A 113 -11.23 -14.23 1.58
CA LEU A 113 -12.10 -14.29 2.74
C LEU A 113 -13.52 -14.69 2.36
N TYR A 114 -14.07 -14.11 1.31
CA TYR A 114 -15.41 -14.46 0.84
C TYR A 114 -15.52 -15.89 0.31
N ILE A 115 -14.57 -16.35 -0.49
CA ILE A 115 -14.61 -17.72 -1.05
C ILE A 115 -14.48 -18.76 0.07
N THR A 116 -13.69 -18.49 1.10
CA THR A 116 -13.50 -19.43 2.22
C THR A 116 -14.62 -19.37 3.27
N THR A 117 -15.15 -18.17 3.56
CA THR A 117 -16.07 -17.96 4.70
C THR A 117 -17.51 -17.66 4.30
N GLY A 118 -17.75 -17.27 3.05
CA GLY A 118 -19.05 -16.77 2.57
C GLY A 118 -19.35 -15.31 2.92
N TRP A 119 -18.44 -14.60 3.61
CA TRP A 119 -18.64 -13.23 4.07
C TRP A 119 -17.65 -12.26 3.43
N LEU A 120 -18.15 -11.13 2.92
CA LEU A 120 -17.32 -10.03 2.47
C LEU A 120 -16.97 -9.18 3.71
N PRO A 121 -15.72 -8.77 3.91
CA PRO A 121 -15.33 -7.89 5.04
C PRO A 121 -16.09 -6.55 5.05
N GLU A 122 -16.67 -6.16 3.91
CA GLU A 122 -17.49 -4.95 3.77
C GLU A 122 -18.98 -5.25 3.99
N HIS A 123 -19.33 -5.51 5.26
CA HIS A 123 -20.63 -5.14 5.85
C HIS A 123 -20.58 -5.00 7.39
N ASP A 124 -19.41 -5.17 8.00
CA ASP A 124 -19.29 -5.31 9.46
C ASP A 124 -19.00 -3.99 10.20
N ALA A 125 -18.57 -2.95 9.48
CA ALA A 125 -18.39 -1.62 10.07
C ALA A 125 -19.73 -0.97 10.46
N ALA A 126 -20.83 -1.32 9.76
CA ALA A 126 -22.18 -0.89 10.08
C ALA A 126 -22.82 -1.74 11.20
N ALA A 127 -22.53 -3.04 11.25
CA ALA A 127 -23.08 -3.95 12.26
C ALA A 127 -22.50 -3.73 13.67
N ARG A 128 -21.28 -3.17 13.79
CA ARG A 128 -20.66 -2.83 15.07
C ARG A 128 -21.13 -1.50 15.67
N GLN A 129 -21.97 -0.73 14.96
CA GLN A 129 -22.46 0.59 15.39
C GLN A 129 -23.92 0.58 15.87
N SER A 130 -24.55 -0.58 16.05
CA SER A 130 -25.82 -0.63 16.77
C SER A 130 -25.57 -0.50 18.28
N PRO A 131 -26.09 0.53 18.96
CA PRO A 131 -26.10 0.53 20.41
C PRO A 131 -26.90 -0.68 20.90
N ALA A 132 -26.39 -1.34 21.95
CA ALA A 132 -27.09 -2.43 22.61
C ALA A 132 -28.52 -1.98 22.97
N PRO A 133 -29.55 -2.84 22.86
CA PRO A 133 -30.87 -2.47 23.34
C PRO A 133 -30.77 -2.21 24.84
N ASP A 134 -31.14 -1.00 25.25
CA ASP A 134 -31.23 -0.63 26.65
C ASP A 134 -32.11 -1.65 27.38
N GLY A 135 -31.50 -2.31 28.37
CA GLY A 135 -32.22 -3.19 29.27
C GLY A 135 -33.10 -2.37 30.20
N GLU A 136 -34.40 -2.42 29.96
CA GLU A 136 -35.45 -2.14 30.95
C GLU A 136 -36.31 -3.42 30.98
N GLY A 137 -36.57 -4.06 32.11
CA GLY A 137 -36.99 -3.48 33.39
C GLY A 137 -38.48 -3.76 33.53
#